data_AF-M2NE63-F1
#
_entry.id   AF-M2NE63-F1
#
_cell.length_a   1.000
_cell.length_b   1.000
_cell.length_c   1.000
_cell.angle_alpha   90.00
_cell.angle_beta   90.00
_cell.angle_gamma   90.00
#
_symmetry.space_group_name_H-M   'P 1'
#
loop_
_entity.id
_entity.type
_entity.pdbx_description
1 polymer ?
#
loop_
_entity_poly.entity_id
_entity_poly.type
_entity_poly.pdbx_seq_one_letter_code
_entity_poly.pdbx_strand_id
1 'polypeptide(L)'
;MPQSTSTNNTAQANSKVESAVSVPSRSVCDMQRTDVPYMGIPRTKVAIVFRKACELRSGNPTPSDVIQQTETDLENDVVSAILEAALRLLPVDKTPKGTEQRQQKADEKRHKAMVAEWAFVDQLCSLDNELLREQEQRDQIIASVRDGNNNVIRLTPDVLFPRLKSVCGIACRWIEYKNTFGFRADPFVAARNKRQLRKYVAVFGNGMVVYKLGFECDFPRIEGVSCLREKEVLEWIEAEKVRRRGDS
;
A
#
# COMPACT_ATOMS: atom_id res chain seq x y z
N MET A 1 88.89 -4.58 22.17
CA MET A 1 89.32 -5.75 21.36
C MET A 1 88.33 -5.89 20.21
N PRO A 2 88.79 -6.19 19.00
CA PRO A 2 88.88 -5.35 17.79
C PRO A 2 87.56 -5.20 17.01
N GLN A 3 87.37 -4.10 16.25
CA GLN A 3 87.36 -4.00 14.76
C GLN A 3 86.46 -5.06 14.08
N SER A 4 85.62 -4.80 13.07
CA SER A 4 85.79 -3.92 11.91
C SER A 4 84.53 -4.07 11.02
N THR A 5 84.24 -3.03 10.23
CA THR A 5 83.69 -3.03 8.85
C THR A 5 82.36 -3.72 8.54
N SER A 6 81.33 -3.13 7.91
CA SER A 6 81.20 -2.25 6.72
C SER A 6 80.44 -3.01 5.61
N THR A 7 79.35 -2.38 5.15
CA THR A 7 78.86 -2.28 3.76
C THR A 7 78.29 -3.49 3.00
N ASN A 8 76.99 -3.35 2.71
CA ASN A 8 76.35 -3.23 1.39
C ASN A 8 76.21 -4.41 0.41
N ASN A 9 75.05 -4.36 -0.27
CA ASN A 9 74.82 -4.68 -1.69
C ASN A 9 74.65 -6.18 -2.03
N THR A 10 73.72 -6.68 -2.86
CA THR A 10 72.83 -6.12 -3.90
C THR A 10 71.79 -7.20 -4.30
N ALA A 11 70.75 -6.78 -5.05
CA ALA A 11 70.16 -7.50 -6.22
C ALA A 11 69.34 -8.77 -5.94
N GLN A 12 68.01 -8.71 -6.08
CA GLN A 12 67.22 -8.82 -7.33
C GLN A 12 66.90 -10.26 -7.74
N ALA A 13 65.60 -10.56 -7.73
CA ALA A 13 64.77 -10.88 -8.91
C ALA A 13 63.89 -12.13 -8.71
N ASN A 14 62.58 -11.88 -8.90
CA ASN A 14 61.59 -12.71 -9.62
C ASN A 14 61.30 -14.13 -9.10
N SER A 15 60.08 -14.68 -9.15
CA SER A 15 58.73 -14.24 -9.48
C SER A 15 57.91 -15.52 -9.37
N LYS A 16 56.80 -15.54 -8.63
CA LYS A 16 55.69 -16.44 -9.00
C LYS A 16 54.37 -15.89 -8.48
N VAL A 17 53.54 -15.59 -9.44
CA VAL A 17 52.15 -15.16 -9.37
C VAL A 17 51.31 -16.36 -8.95
N GLU A 18 50.47 -16.20 -7.93
CA GLU A 18 49.20 -16.91 -7.87
C GLU A 18 48.16 -16.03 -7.15
N SER A 19 47.02 -15.90 -7.82
CA SER A 19 45.98 -14.91 -7.61
C SER A 19 45.01 -15.32 -6.49
N ALA A 20 44.68 -14.38 -5.61
CA ALA A 20 43.41 -14.38 -4.89
C ALA A 20 42.88 -12.94 -4.85
N VAL A 21 41.99 -12.63 -5.79
CA VAL A 21 41.21 -11.38 -5.82
C VAL A 21 40.26 -11.41 -4.61
N SER A 22 40.57 -10.58 -3.63
CA SER A 22 39.71 -10.28 -2.48
C SER A 22 38.49 -9.50 -2.99
N VAL A 23 37.32 -10.13 -2.94
CA VAL A 23 36.03 -9.50 -3.20
C VAL A 23 35.67 -8.62 -2.00
N PRO A 24 35.38 -7.32 -2.17
CA PRO A 24 34.88 -6.49 -1.09
C PRO A 24 33.46 -6.96 -0.72
N SER A 25 33.32 -7.36 0.54
CA SER A 25 32.06 -7.71 1.18
C SER A 25 31.04 -6.60 0.95
N ARG A 26 29.95 -6.97 0.26
CA ARG A 26 28.80 -6.10 -0.01
C ARG A 26 28.30 -5.47 1.30
N SER A 27 28.39 -4.16 1.35
CA SER A 27 27.61 -3.30 2.23
C SER A 27 26.15 -3.77 2.19
N VAL A 28 25.67 -4.29 3.31
CA VAL A 28 24.24 -4.48 3.54
C VAL A 28 23.64 -3.09 3.41
N CYS A 29 22.75 -2.91 2.43
CA CYS A 29 22.00 -1.68 2.26
C CYS A 29 21.29 -1.38 3.58
N ASP A 30 21.74 -0.32 4.23
CA ASP A 30 21.14 0.26 5.41
C ASP A 30 19.75 0.75 5.00
N MET A 31 18.75 -0.14 5.12
CA MET A 31 17.35 0.25 5.07
C MET A 31 17.11 1.07 6.32
N GLN A 32 17.32 2.38 6.21
CA GLN A 32 16.92 3.34 7.22
C GLN A 32 15.41 3.16 7.44
N ARG A 33 15.05 2.39 8.48
CA ARG A 33 13.73 2.44 9.07
C ARG A 33 13.57 3.85 9.58
N THR A 34 12.87 4.68 8.81
CA THR A 34 12.45 5.98 9.32
C THR A 34 11.44 5.69 10.43
N ASP A 35 11.80 5.96 11.68
CA ASP A 35 10.92 5.82 12.86
C ASP A 35 9.67 6.73 12.80
N VAL A 36 9.51 7.51 11.73
CA VAL A 36 8.37 8.38 11.50
C VAL A 36 7.24 7.58 10.83
N PRO A 37 6.07 7.46 11.47
CA PRO A 37 4.90 6.84 10.86
C PRO A 37 4.54 7.51 9.54
N TYR A 38 4.15 6.73 8.54
CA TYR A 38 3.68 7.27 7.26
C TYR A 38 2.37 8.06 7.47
N MET A 39 2.43 9.39 7.30
CA MET A 39 1.30 10.30 7.49
C MET A 39 0.55 10.66 6.20
N GLY A 40 0.90 10.01 5.08
CA GLY A 40 0.37 10.34 3.77
C GLY A 40 1.23 11.33 2.99
N ILE A 41 0.80 11.60 1.75
CA ILE A 41 1.46 12.50 0.80
C ILE A 41 0.85 13.90 0.93
N PRO A 42 1.66 14.97 1.04
CA PRO A 42 1.14 16.33 1.12
C PRO A 42 0.24 16.66 -0.06
N ARG A 43 -0.90 17.30 0.23
CA ARG A 43 -1.88 17.73 -0.78
C ARG A 43 -1.27 18.57 -1.89
N THR A 44 -0.28 19.42 -1.57
CA THR A 44 0.42 20.27 -2.54
C THR A 44 1.09 19.44 -3.63
N LYS A 45 1.78 18.35 -3.27
CA LYS A 45 2.39 17.42 -4.23
C LYS A 45 1.35 16.72 -5.10
N VAL A 46 0.31 16.17 -4.47
CA VAL A 46 -0.79 15.49 -5.18
C VAL A 46 -1.47 16.44 -6.16
N ALA A 47 -1.72 17.69 -5.75
CA ALA A 47 -2.41 18.69 -6.57
C ALA A 47 -1.61 19.11 -7.81
N ILE A 48 -0.28 19.23 -7.71
CA ILE A 48 0.60 19.53 -8.86
C ILE A 48 0.49 18.41 -9.90
N VAL A 49 0.66 17.17 -9.48
CA VAL A 49 0.60 15.98 -10.35
C VAL A 49 -0.80 15.83 -10.95
N PHE A 50 -1.86 15.96 -10.16
CA PHE A 50 -3.23 15.85 -10.65
C PHE A 50 -3.59 16.95 -11.65
N ARG A 51 -3.17 18.20 -11.40
CA ARG A 51 -3.38 19.31 -12.34
C ARG A 51 -2.68 19.05 -13.66
N LYS A 52 -1.41 18.64 -13.63
CA LYS A 52 -0.66 18.33 -14.86
C LYS A 52 -1.28 17.14 -15.60
N ALA A 53 -1.66 16.08 -14.90
CA ALA A 53 -2.36 14.95 -15.49
C ALA A 53 -3.67 15.39 -16.16
N CYS A 54 -4.42 16.32 -15.53
CA CYS A 54 -5.60 16.93 -16.13
C CYS A 54 -5.26 17.72 -17.40
N GLU A 55 -4.17 18.48 -17.43
CA GLU A 55 -3.75 19.23 -18.64
C GLU A 55 -3.40 18.29 -19.80
N LEU A 56 -2.71 17.19 -19.50
CA LEU A 56 -2.21 16.26 -20.52
C LEU A 56 -3.24 15.23 -21.00
N ARG A 57 -4.35 15.03 -20.26
CA ARG A 57 -5.29 13.89 -20.45
C ARG A 57 -5.83 13.70 -21.88
N SER A 58 -5.91 14.77 -22.67
CA SER A 58 -6.40 14.71 -24.05
C SER A 58 -5.39 14.09 -25.04
N GLY A 59 -4.10 14.02 -24.67
CA GLY A 59 -3.01 13.54 -25.53
C GLY A 59 -2.57 12.10 -25.26
N ASN A 60 -3.38 11.30 -24.54
CA ASN A 60 -3.02 9.94 -24.10
C ASN A 60 -1.66 9.87 -23.36
N PRO A 61 -1.48 10.64 -22.28
CA PRO A 61 -0.21 10.72 -21.57
C PRO A 61 0.07 9.42 -20.80
N THR A 62 1.34 9.17 -20.55
CA THR A 62 1.85 8.11 -19.67
C THR A 62 2.22 8.69 -18.29
N PRO A 63 2.37 7.85 -17.25
CA PRO A 63 2.89 8.30 -15.96
C PRO A 63 4.26 8.98 -16.08
N SER A 64 5.12 8.51 -16.98
CA SER A 64 6.44 9.08 -17.25
C SER A 64 6.35 10.52 -17.80
N ASP A 65 5.40 10.80 -18.67
CA ASP A 65 5.17 12.15 -19.20
C ASP A 65 4.79 13.13 -18.09
N VAL A 66 3.94 12.67 -17.15
CA VAL A 66 3.53 13.48 -15.99
C VAL A 66 4.71 13.70 -15.04
N ILE A 67 5.51 12.67 -14.78
CA ILE A 67 6.71 12.79 -13.94
C ILE A 67 7.69 13.79 -14.55
N GLN A 68 8.01 13.65 -15.84
CA GLN A 68 8.95 14.53 -16.54
C GLN A 68 8.50 15.99 -16.51
N GLN A 69 7.20 16.26 -16.65
CA GLN A 69 6.67 17.64 -16.65
C GLN A 69 6.43 18.24 -15.27
N THR A 70 6.40 17.43 -14.22
CA THR A 70 6.18 17.94 -12.84
C THR A 70 7.43 17.88 -11.99
N GLU A 71 8.48 17.17 -12.43
CA GLU A 71 9.69 16.88 -11.66
C GLU A 71 9.34 16.31 -10.28
N THR A 72 8.26 15.55 -10.22
CA THR A 72 7.72 15.04 -8.96
C THR A 72 8.56 13.88 -8.43
N ASP A 73 8.66 13.79 -7.10
CA ASP A 73 9.28 12.68 -6.38
C ASP A 73 8.28 11.59 -5.98
N LEU A 74 7.02 11.67 -6.46
CA LEU A 74 6.02 10.63 -6.22
C LEU A 74 6.39 9.34 -6.95
N GLU A 75 6.12 8.21 -6.29
CA GLU A 75 6.30 6.88 -6.88
C GLU A 75 5.47 6.72 -8.17
N ASN A 76 6.00 5.97 -9.15
CA ASN A 76 5.36 5.81 -10.45
C ASN A 76 3.91 5.29 -10.34
N ASP A 77 3.67 4.34 -9.45
CA ASP A 77 2.33 3.78 -9.21
C ASP A 77 1.35 4.82 -8.64
N VAL A 78 1.82 5.73 -7.79
CA VAL A 78 1.01 6.84 -7.26
C VAL A 78 0.66 7.80 -8.39
N VAL A 79 1.64 8.17 -9.22
CA VAL A 79 1.39 9.04 -10.40
C VAL A 79 0.42 8.37 -11.37
N SER A 80 0.59 7.07 -11.63
CA SER A 80 -0.30 6.26 -12.46
C SER A 80 -1.75 6.30 -11.93
N ALA A 81 -1.95 6.09 -10.62
CA ALA A 81 -3.26 6.16 -10.00
C ALA A 81 -3.90 7.57 -10.07
N ILE A 82 -3.10 8.63 -9.92
CA ILE A 82 -3.55 10.03 -10.07
C ILE A 82 -3.94 10.30 -11.52
N LEU A 83 -3.14 9.84 -12.48
CA LEU A 83 -3.42 9.99 -13.91
C LEU A 83 -4.69 9.24 -14.32
N GLU A 84 -4.88 8.01 -13.84
CA GLU A 84 -6.12 7.25 -14.07
C GLU A 84 -7.35 8.03 -13.61
N ALA A 85 -7.28 8.70 -12.46
CA ALA A 85 -8.40 9.51 -11.96
C ALA A 85 -8.64 10.75 -12.83
N ALA A 86 -7.59 11.40 -13.34
CA ALA A 86 -7.70 12.52 -14.27
C ALA A 86 -8.34 12.09 -15.60
N LEU A 87 -7.98 10.90 -16.11
CA LEU A 87 -8.55 10.33 -17.34
C LEU A 87 -10.06 10.05 -17.22
N ARG A 88 -10.59 9.79 -16.01
CA ARG A 88 -12.04 9.63 -15.79
C ARG A 88 -12.84 10.92 -15.99
N LEU A 89 -12.19 12.08 -16.05
CA LEU A 89 -12.83 13.36 -16.33
C LEU A 89 -13.08 13.57 -17.83
N LEU A 90 -12.55 12.70 -18.70
CA LEU A 90 -12.84 12.75 -20.13
C LEU A 90 -14.29 12.32 -20.41
N PRO A 91 -14.92 12.86 -21.47
CA PRO A 91 -16.21 12.38 -21.94
C PRO A 91 -16.16 10.88 -22.20
N VAL A 92 -17.23 10.21 -21.79
CA VAL A 92 -17.38 8.77 -21.97
C VAL A 92 -17.57 8.46 -23.45
N ASP A 93 -16.73 7.60 -24.02
CA ASP A 93 -16.97 7.00 -25.33
C ASP A 93 -18.16 6.02 -25.24
N LYS A 94 -19.29 6.44 -25.83
CA LYS A 94 -20.55 5.70 -25.87
C LYS A 94 -20.67 4.75 -27.07
N THR A 95 -19.65 4.66 -27.92
CA THR A 95 -19.64 3.66 -28.99
C THR A 95 -19.65 2.24 -28.41
N PRO A 96 -20.11 1.21 -29.15
CA PRO A 96 -20.03 -0.17 -28.71
C PRO A 96 -18.60 -0.58 -28.33
N LYS A 97 -17.61 -0.21 -29.15
CA LYS A 97 -16.19 -0.45 -28.92
C LYS A 97 -15.69 0.24 -27.65
N GLY A 98 -16.03 1.51 -27.44
CA GLY A 98 -15.67 2.25 -26.23
C GLY A 98 -16.34 1.71 -24.96
N THR A 99 -17.53 1.12 -25.09
CA THR A 99 -18.24 0.46 -23.97
C THR A 99 -17.57 -0.87 -23.61
N GLU A 100 -17.26 -1.69 -24.62
CA GLU A 100 -16.57 -2.97 -24.42
C GLU A 100 -15.18 -2.77 -23.80
N GLN A 101 -14.38 -1.84 -24.31
CA GLN A 101 -13.06 -1.52 -23.73
C GLN A 101 -13.15 -1.06 -22.28
N ARG A 102 -14.17 -0.29 -21.92
CA ARG A 102 -14.39 0.13 -20.52
C ARG A 102 -14.81 -1.02 -19.64
N GLN A 103 -15.65 -1.92 -20.15
CA GLN A 103 -16.05 -3.13 -19.43
C GLN A 103 -14.83 -4.02 -19.16
N GLN A 104 -14.01 -4.30 -20.18
CA GLN A 104 -12.77 -5.07 -20.06
C GLN A 104 -11.81 -4.45 -19.02
N LYS A 105 -11.53 -3.15 -19.13
CA LYS A 105 -10.68 -2.43 -18.15
C LYS A 105 -11.26 -2.47 -16.74
N ALA A 106 -12.58 -2.35 -16.59
CA ALA A 106 -13.24 -2.41 -15.29
C ALA A 106 -13.16 -3.83 -14.69
N ASP A 107 -13.28 -4.86 -15.51
CA ASP A 107 -13.17 -6.27 -15.10
C ASP A 107 -11.74 -6.61 -14.68
N GLU A 108 -10.74 -6.21 -15.47
CA GLU A 108 -9.32 -6.36 -15.12
C GLU A 108 -8.99 -5.64 -13.81
N LYS A 109 -9.47 -4.40 -13.64
CA LYS A 109 -9.25 -3.62 -12.41
C LYS A 109 -9.94 -4.26 -11.21
N ARG A 110 -11.17 -4.76 -11.37
CA ARG A 110 -11.89 -5.49 -10.33
C ARG A 110 -11.13 -6.75 -9.92
N HIS A 111 -10.64 -7.52 -10.88
CA HIS A 111 -9.86 -8.73 -10.62
C HIS A 111 -8.56 -8.41 -9.87
N LYS A 112 -7.79 -7.40 -10.33
CA LYS A 112 -6.58 -6.94 -9.63
C LYS A 112 -6.88 -6.44 -8.20
N ALA A 113 -7.99 -5.74 -8.01
CA ALA A 113 -8.41 -5.29 -6.68
C ALA A 113 -8.72 -6.47 -5.75
N MET A 114 -9.51 -7.44 -6.23
CA MET A 114 -9.87 -8.65 -5.51
C MET A 114 -8.63 -9.47 -5.11
N VAL A 115 -7.70 -9.72 -6.04
CA VAL A 115 -6.48 -10.48 -5.75
C VAL A 115 -5.61 -9.77 -4.71
N ALA A 116 -5.47 -8.45 -4.79
CA ALA A 116 -4.69 -7.67 -3.83
C ALA A 116 -5.33 -7.68 -2.44
N GLU A 117 -6.65 -7.53 -2.36
CA GLU A 117 -7.41 -7.62 -1.11
C GLU A 117 -7.26 -8.99 -0.46
N TRP A 118 -7.45 -10.07 -1.21
CA TRP A 118 -7.30 -11.43 -0.69
C TRP A 118 -5.90 -11.68 -0.14
N ALA A 119 -4.86 -11.29 -0.89
CA ALA A 119 -3.48 -11.42 -0.44
C ALA A 119 -3.23 -10.64 0.87
N PHE A 120 -3.79 -9.44 0.99
CA PHE A 120 -3.68 -8.63 2.21
C PHE A 120 -4.41 -9.28 3.40
N VAL A 121 -5.66 -9.71 3.19
CA VAL A 121 -6.49 -10.35 4.23
C VAL A 121 -5.87 -11.68 4.68
N ASP A 122 -5.29 -12.48 3.77
CA ASP A 122 -4.59 -13.71 4.13
C ASP A 122 -3.40 -13.45 5.06
N GLN A 123 -2.65 -12.36 4.84
CA GLN A 123 -1.57 -11.97 5.76
C GLN A 123 -2.11 -11.61 7.15
N LEU A 124 -3.23 -10.90 7.24
CA LEU A 124 -3.87 -10.61 8.53
C LEU A 124 -4.38 -11.88 9.23
N CYS A 125 -4.98 -12.81 8.48
CA CYS A 125 -5.49 -14.07 9.03
C CYS A 125 -4.38 -14.90 9.67
N SER A 126 -3.17 -14.85 9.11
CA SER A 126 -2.02 -15.55 9.69
C SER A 126 -1.61 -15.05 11.08
N LEU A 127 -2.15 -13.91 11.54
CA LEU A 127 -1.99 -13.40 12.91
C LEU A 127 -3.21 -13.61 13.78
N ASP A 128 -4.41 -13.59 13.23
CA ASP A 128 -5.64 -13.64 14.03
C ASP A 128 -6.65 -14.53 13.34
N ASN A 129 -6.80 -15.75 13.86
CA ASN A 129 -7.74 -16.73 13.35
C ASN A 129 -9.20 -16.43 13.75
N GLU A 130 -9.42 -15.45 14.64
CA GLU A 130 -10.77 -15.05 15.06
C GLU A 130 -11.36 -13.93 14.18
N LEU A 131 -10.58 -13.34 13.27
CA LEU A 131 -11.10 -12.32 12.36
C LEU A 131 -12.10 -12.93 11.38
N LEU A 132 -13.09 -12.14 10.97
CA LEU A 132 -14.08 -12.54 9.98
C LEU A 132 -13.83 -11.81 8.66
N ARG A 133 -13.68 -12.58 7.58
CA ARG A 133 -13.61 -12.09 6.20
C ARG A 133 -14.98 -11.68 5.69
N GLU A 134 -15.02 -10.87 4.64
CA GLU A 134 -16.29 -10.42 4.03
C GLU A 134 -17.25 -11.59 3.73
N GLN A 135 -16.73 -12.70 3.17
CA GLN A 135 -17.55 -13.86 2.82
C GLN A 135 -18.15 -14.55 4.05
N GLU A 136 -17.36 -14.71 5.12
CA GLU A 136 -17.84 -15.33 6.36
C GLU A 136 -18.92 -14.47 7.03
N GLN A 137 -18.76 -13.14 6.99
CA GLN A 137 -19.78 -12.20 7.47
C GLN A 137 -21.07 -12.32 6.65
N ARG A 138 -20.98 -12.45 5.31
CA ARG A 138 -22.14 -12.67 4.44
C ARG A 138 -22.85 -13.99 4.76
N ASP A 139 -22.10 -15.07 4.95
CA ASP A 139 -22.64 -16.38 5.27
C ASP A 139 -23.39 -16.36 6.62
N GLN A 140 -22.82 -15.67 7.63
CA GLN A 140 -23.48 -15.45 8.93
C GLN A 140 -24.77 -14.63 8.81
N ILE A 141 -24.79 -13.60 7.95
CA ILE A 141 -25.99 -12.80 7.67
C ILE A 141 -27.06 -13.66 7.00
N ILE A 142 -26.70 -14.47 6.00
CA ILE A 142 -27.63 -15.35 5.28
C ILE A 142 -28.22 -16.39 6.23
N ALA A 143 -27.38 -17.04 7.06
CA ALA A 143 -27.84 -17.99 8.06
C ALA A 143 -28.82 -17.33 9.06
N SER A 144 -28.46 -16.16 9.58
CA SER A 144 -29.33 -15.42 10.53
C SER A 144 -30.70 -15.08 9.93
N VAL A 145 -30.73 -14.62 8.68
CA VAL A 145 -32.00 -14.30 7.99
C VAL A 145 -32.81 -15.58 7.76
N ARG A 146 -32.16 -16.69 7.37
CA ARG A 146 -32.82 -17.99 7.19
C ARG A 146 -33.45 -18.49 8.49
N ASP A 147 -32.82 -18.23 9.63
CA ASP A 147 -33.32 -18.58 10.96
C ASP A 147 -34.41 -17.60 11.48
N GLY A 148 -34.87 -16.68 10.63
CA GLY A 148 -35.96 -15.75 10.93
C GLY A 148 -35.52 -14.46 11.63
N ASN A 149 -34.22 -14.26 11.87
CA ASN A 149 -33.71 -13.02 12.44
C ASN A 149 -33.56 -11.93 11.37
N ASN A 150 -34.57 -11.07 11.28
CA ASN A 150 -34.58 -9.94 10.33
C ASN A 150 -33.82 -8.70 10.83
N ASN A 151 -33.39 -8.66 12.10
CA ASN A 151 -32.66 -7.54 12.69
C ASN A 151 -31.13 -7.72 12.62
N VAL A 152 -30.64 -8.37 11.57
CA VAL A 152 -29.21 -8.60 11.37
C VAL A 152 -28.55 -7.41 10.67
N ILE A 153 -27.34 -7.06 11.11
CA ILE A 153 -26.50 -6.04 10.47
C ILE A 153 -26.07 -6.53 9.09
N ARG A 154 -26.46 -5.81 8.02
CA ARG A 154 -26.12 -6.15 6.62
C ARG A 154 -24.93 -5.37 6.08
N LEU A 155 -23.92 -5.14 6.91
CA LEU A 155 -22.69 -4.44 6.55
C LEU A 155 -21.53 -5.42 6.67
N THR A 156 -20.69 -5.47 5.64
CA THR A 156 -19.59 -6.42 5.55
C THR A 156 -18.31 -5.67 5.15
N PRO A 157 -17.58 -5.04 6.09
CA PRO A 157 -16.22 -4.60 5.82
C PRO A 157 -15.35 -5.79 5.39
N ASP A 158 -14.27 -5.52 4.67
CA ASP A 158 -13.39 -6.59 4.15
C ASP A 158 -12.84 -7.49 5.28
N VAL A 159 -12.55 -6.88 6.44
CA VAL A 159 -12.21 -7.57 7.69
C VAL A 159 -13.04 -7.01 8.84
N LEU A 160 -13.60 -7.90 9.66
CA LEU A 160 -14.29 -7.57 10.92
C LEU A 160 -13.65 -8.33 12.07
N PHE A 161 -13.29 -7.61 13.14
CA PHE A 161 -12.82 -8.22 14.38
C PHE A 161 -13.99 -8.39 15.35
N PRO A 162 -14.20 -9.61 15.92
CA PRO A 162 -15.25 -9.82 16.92
C PRO A 162 -15.07 -8.95 18.17
N ARG A 163 -13.83 -8.59 18.49
CA ARG A 163 -13.42 -7.74 19.60
C ARG A 163 -12.52 -6.61 19.09
N LEU A 164 -12.36 -5.56 19.89
CA LEU A 164 -11.44 -4.47 19.57
C LEU A 164 -9.99 -5.02 19.48
N LYS A 165 -9.29 -4.71 18.39
CA LYS A 165 -7.90 -5.14 18.15
C LYS A 165 -7.00 -3.93 17.91
N SER A 166 -5.75 -4.02 18.34
CA SER A 166 -4.73 -3.01 18.05
C SER A 166 -3.96 -3.42 16.80
N VAL A 167 -4.06 -2.65 15.73
CA VAL A 167 -3.33 -2.85 14.47
C VAL A 167 -2.46 -1.63 14.23
N CYS A 168 -1.14 -1.81 14.13
CA CYS A 168 -0.17 -0.71 14.05
C CYS A 168 -0.34 0.33 15.19
N GLY A 169 -0.69 -0.12 16.40
CA GLY A 169 -0.95 0.76 17.55
C GLY A 169 -2.33 1.45 17.54
N ILE A 170 -3.17 1.18 16.53
CA ILE A 170 -4.49 1.79 16.38
C ILE A 170 -5.57 0.78 16.77
N ALA A 171 -6.44 1.16 17.71
CA ALA A 171 -7.56 0.34 18.12
C ALA A 171 -8.70 0.39 17.07
N CYS A 172 -9.04 -0.77 16.49
CA CYS A 172 -10.04 -0.89 15.43
C CYS A 172 -10.90 -2.15 15.60
N ARG A 173 -12.14 -2.11 15.08
CA ARG A 173 -13.05 -3.25 14.97
C ARG A 173 -13.24 -3.75 13.54
N TRP A 174 -12.83 -2.98 12.54
CA TRP A 174 -12.95 -3.35 11.12
C TRP A 174 -11.85 -2.71 10.28
N ILE A 175 -11.55 -3.34 9.15
CA ILE A 175 -10.63 -2.84 8.12
C ILE A 175 -11.35 -2.89 6.77
N GLU A 176 -11.24 -1.80 6.01
CA GLU A 176 -11.58 -1.75 4.59
C GLU A 176 -10.29 -1.58 3.78
N TYR A 177 -10.05 -2.42 2.80
CA TYR A 177 -8.90 -2.38 1.93
C TYR A 177 -9.23 -1.69 0.60
N LYS A 178 -8.24 -0.97 0.05
CA LYS A 178 -8.34 -0.29 -1.24
C LYS A 178 -7.06 -0.47 -2.04
N ASN A 179 -7.15 -1.20 -3.14
CA ASN A 179 -6.09 -1.33 -4.14
C ASN A 179 -5.95 -0.07 -5.02
N THR A 180 -5.76 1.09 -4.39
CA THR A 180 -5.61 2.40 -5.05
C THR A 180 -4.79 3.36 -4.18
N PHE A 181 -4.47 4.54 -4.72
CA PHE A 181 -4.06 5.70 -3.94
C PHE A 181 -5.29 6.49 -3.47
N GLY A 182 -5.37 6.85 -2.18
CA GLY A 182 -6.51 7.58 -1.62
C GLY A 182 -6.30 9.09 -1.61
N PHE A 183 -7.06 9.87 -2.38
CA PHE A 183 -6.90 11.34 -2.38
C PHE A 183 -8.21 12.08 -2.63
N ARG A 184 -8.25 13.37 -2.27
CA ARG A 184 -9.49 14.17 -2.23
C ARG A 184 -10.06 14.49 -3.60
N ALA A 185 -9.19 14.64 -4.59
CA ALA A 185 -9.56 15.07 -5.93
C ALA A 185 -10.11 13.94 -6.81
N ASP A 186 -10.19 12.69 -6.33
CA ASP A 186 -10.92 11.62 -7.03
C ASP A 186 -12.45 11.90 -6.94
N PRO A 187 -13.08 12.40 -8.02
CA PRO A 187 -14.43 12.97 -7.95
C PRO A 187 -15.52 11.93 -7.74
N PHE A 188 -15.26 10.68 -8.10
CA PHE A 188 -16.30 9.65 -8.18
C PHE A 188 -16.30 8.70 -6.98
N VAL A 189 -15.13 8.48 -6.39
CA VAL A 189 -14.94 7.46 -5.36
C VAL A 189 -15.14 8.02 -3.95
N ALA A 190 -14.82 9.30 -3.72
CA ALA A 190 -14.77 9.87 -2.38
C ALA A 190 -16.13 9.94 -1.66
N ALA A 191 -17.23 10.25 -2.35
CA ALA A 191 -18.54 10.45 -1.71
C ALA A 191 -19.17 9.11 -1.27
N ARG A 192 -19.18 8.11 -2.16
CA ARG A 192 -19.73 6.78 -1.86
C ARG A 192 -18.95 6.11 -0.73
N ASN A 193 -17.62 6.15 -0.80
CA ASN A 193 -16.77 5.57 0.24
C ASN A 193 -17.00 6.25 1.58
N LYS A 194 -17.02 7.59 1.64
CA LYS A 194 -17.31 8.31 2.90
C LYS A 194 -18.64 7.89 3.53
N ARG A 195 -19.69 7.70 2.73
CA ARG A 195 -21.00 7.25 3.23
C ARG A 195 -20.93 5.81 3.79
N GLN A 196 -20.23 4.92 3.10
CA GLN A 196 -20.04 3.54 3.55
C GLN A 196 -19.25 3.48 4.86
N LEU A 197 -18.10 4.16 4.93
CA LEU A 197 -17.24 4.17 6.12
C LEU A 197 -17.96 4.75 7.34
N ARG A 198 -18.76 5.81 7.18
CA ARG A 198 -19.59 6.33 8.28
C ARG A 198 -20.61 5.32 8.80
N LYS A 199 -21.18 4.49 7.93
CA LYS A 199 -22.09 3.41 8.36
C LYS A 199 -21.34 2.35 9.17
N TYR A 200 -20.13 1.99 8.75
CA TYR A 200 -19.30 1.07 9.53
C TYR A 200 -18.96 1.67 10.90
N VAL A 201 -18.57 2.93 10.97
CA VAL A 201 -18.31 3.60 12.26
C VAL A 201 -19.55 3.58 13.16
N ALA A 202 -20.72 3.94 12.62
CA ALA A 202 -21.95 3.98 13.40
C ALA A 202 -22.37 2.61 13.97
N VAL A 203 -21.98 1.52 13.31
CA VAL A 203 -22.44 0.16 13.64
C VAL A 203 -21.38 -0.63 14.41
N PHE A 204 -20.12 -0.52 13.99
CA PHE A 204 -19.00 -1.30 14.51
C PHE A 204 -18.03 -0.47 15.35
N GLY A 205 -18.19 0.85 15.44
CA GLY A 205 -17.22 1.74 16.09
C GLY A 205 -15.98 1.99 15.24
N ASN A 206 -14.87 2.32 15.90
CA ASN A 206 -13.64 2.73 15.22
C ASN A 206 -13.12 1.65 14.25
N GLY A 207 -12.60 2.08 13.12
CA GLY A 207 -11.97 1.21 12.14
C GLY A 207 -10.90 1.92 11.33
N MET A 208 -10.46 1.26 10.27
CA MET A 208 -9.43 1.81 9.41
C MET A 208 -9.62 1.48 7.93
N VAL A 209 -9.04 2.33 7.09
CA VAL A 209 -8.88 2.06 5.66
C VAL A 209 -7.42 1.84 5.35
N VAL A 210 -7.11 0.74 4.66
CA VAL A 210 -5.76 0.42 4.20
C VAL A 210 -5.68 0.66 2.70
N TYR A 211 -4.85 1.61 2.29
CA TYR A 211 -4.60 1.92 0.89
C TYR A 211 -3.31 1.27 0.41
N LYS A 212 -3.37 0.54 -0.71
CA LYS A 212 -2.18 -0.11 -1.28
C LYS A 212 -1.05 0.88 -1.53
N LEU A 213 -1.36 1.98 -2.20
CA LEU A 213 -0.38 2.98 -2.63
C LEU A 213 -0.23 4.14 -1.63
N GLY A 214 -0.90 4.07 -0.49
CA GLY A 214 -1.02 5.15 0.48
C GLY A 214 -2.09 6.19 0.13
N PHE A 215 -2.00 7.36 0.74
CA PHE A 215 -3.08 8.35 0.73
C PHE A 215 -2.56 9.79 0.86
N GLU A 216 -3.36 10.76 0.43
CA GLU A 216 -3.16 12.19 0.68
C GLU A 216 -3.31 12.47 2.19
N CYS A 217 -2.46 13.33 2.76
CA CYS A 217 -2.57 13.73 4.16
C CYS A 217 -4.01 14.17 4.51
N ASP A 218 -4.45 13.82 5.73
CA ASP A 218 -5.79 14.14 6.25
C ASP A 218 -6.93 13.63 5.35
N PHE A 219 -6.74 12.51 4.63
CA PHE A 219 -7.75 11.86 3.82
C PHE A 219 -7.83 10.34 4.09
N PRO A 220 -9.05 9.78 4.14
CA PRO A 220 -10.33 10.43 4.36
C PRO A 220 -10.46 11.07 5.76
N ARG A 221 -10.94 12.32 5.81
CA ARG A 221 -11.30 12.97 7.08
C ARG A 221 -12.66 12.47 7.56
N ILE A 222 -12.67 11.39 8.34
CA ILE A 222 -13.87 10.81 8.97
C ILE A 222 -13.51 10.43 10.41
N GLU A 223 -14.28 10.93 11.38
CA GLU A 223 -14.11 10.57 12.79
C GLU A 223 -14.29 9.05 12.99
N GLY A 224 -13.42 8.45 13.80
CA GLY A 224 -13.41 7.01 14.04
C GLY A 224 -12.80 6.18 12.90
N VAL A 225 -12.28 6.81 11.84
CA VAL A 225 -11.59 6.11 10.73
C VAL A 225 -10.13 6.55 10.67
N SER A 226 -9.23 5.59 10.89
CA SER A 226 -7.79 5.79 10.65
C SER A 226 -7.40 5.33 9.25
N CYS A 227 -6.23 5.77 8.75
CA CYS A 227 -5.75 5.40 7.43
C CYS A 227 -4.31 4.95 7.50
N LEU A 228 -4.02 3.84 6.83
CA LEU A 228 -2.67 3.27 6.74
C LEU A 228 -2.36 2.92 5.29
N ARG A 229 -1.07 2.89 4.96
CA ARG A 229 -0.59 2.33 3.71
C ARG A 229 -0.30 0.84 3.94
N GLU A 230 -0.60 0.01 2.94
CA GLU A 230 -0.44 -1.45 3.02
C GLU A 230 0.96 -1.84 3.52
N LYS A 231 2.00 -1.18 3.01
CA LYS A 231 3.40 -1.46 3.35
C LYS A 231 3.64 -1.48 4.86
N GLU A 232 3.22 -0.43 5.57
CA GLU A 232 3.42 -0.30 7.01
C GLU A 232 2.62 -1.36 7.79
N VAL A 233 1.43 -1.73 7.30
CA VAL A 233 0.64 -2.81 7.90
C VAL A 233 1.33 -4.16 7.71
N LEU A 234 1.86 -4.45 6.52
CA LEU A 234 2.58 -5.69 6.26
C LEU A 234 3.88 -5.80 7.06
N GLU A 235 4.62 -4.69 7.20
CA GLU A 235 5.81 -4.62 8.05
C GLU A 235 5.46 -4.87 9.53
N TRP A 236 4.36 -4.27 10.01
CA TRP A 236 3.82 -4.55 11.34
C TRP A 236 3.42 -6.03 11.49
N ILE A 237 2.77 -6.62 10.49
CA ILE A 237 2.38 -8.03 10.52
C ILE A 237 3.60 -8.94 10.70
N GLU A 238 4.67 -8.70 9.94
CA GLU A 238 5.89 -9.51 10.04
C GLU A 238 6.56 -9.34 11.41
N ALA A 239 6.64 -8.11 11.91
CA ALA A 239 7.17 -7.84 13.25
C ALA A 239 6.36 -8.56 14.35
N GLU A 240 5.02 -8.59 14.21
CA GLU A 240 4.11 -9.30 15.10
C GLU A 240 4.34 -10.82 15.09
N LYS A 241 4.54 -11.40 13.90
CA LYS A 241 4.88 -12.82 13.73
C LYS A 241 6.19 -13.19 14.40
N VAL A 242 7.21 -12.32 14.30
CA VAL A 242 8.51 -12.55 14.95
C VAL A 242 8.35 -12.53 16.46
N ARG A 243 7.62 -11.55 17.02
CA ARG A 243 7.43 -11.43 18.47
C ARG A 243 6.74 -12.66 19.06
N ARG A 244 5.64 -13.12 18.44
CA ARG A 244 4.91 -14.29 18.92
C ARG A 244 5.71 -15.60 18.85
N ARG A 245 6.63 -15.71 17.88
CA ARG A 245 7.57 -16.84 17.78
C ARG A 245 8.68 -16.79 18.83
N GLY A 246 9.11 -15.59 19.25
CA GLY A 246 10.10 -15.43 20.33
C GLY A 246 9.54 -15.65 21.73
N ASP A 247 8.22 -15.53 21.89
CA ASP A 247 7.51 -15.75 23.15
C ASP A 247 6.98 -17.20 23.33
N SER A 248 7.23 -18.09 22.36
CA SER A 248 6.84 -19.52 22.38
C SER A 248 8.04 -20.42 22.66
#